data_AF-A0A2V5TCR1-F1
#
_entry.id   AF-A0A2V5TCR1-F1
#
_cell.length_a   1.000
_cell.length_b   1.000
_cell.length_c   1.000
_cell.angle_alpha   90.00
_cell.angle_beta   90.00
_cell.angle_gamma   90.00
#
_symmetry.space_group_name_H-M   'P 1'
#
loop_
_entity.id
_entity.type
_entity.pdbx_description
1 polymer ?
#
loop_
_entity_poly.entity_id
_entity_poly.type
_entity_poly.pdbx_seq_one_letter_code
_entity_poly.pdbx_strand_id
1 'polypeptide(L)'
;MKLRSLFFAGVVFVALPLASSFAAVGVSINIAPPVLPVVEQPPAPAPGYIWTPGYWGWATGGYYWVPGVWVAPPRVGLLWTPAWWGWRNGVYVFHRGYWGPTVGFYGGINYGYGYWGNGYWGGRWEGNVFRYNTAVTRVNTTVIHNTFVDRTVVNNEMNRTRTAFNGPNGVKAEPTAQQKAAENGKKIPPTSQQLARQDAASKDPNLQASKNNGQPNNEAIKSFNKGQGAGQGKAGRELGAAGGAAGAGVEKAANKPGNVTERNVQGAGAGKTAGAGNAGENGNKLKTG
;
A
#
# COMPACT_ATOMS: atom_id res chain seq x y z
N MET A 1 -7.57 -59.91 -49.45
CA MET A 1 -8.32 -58.63 -49.58
C MET A 1 -9.22 -58.48 -48.35
N LYS A 2 -9.26 -57.26 -47.78
CA LYS A 2 -10.09 -56.78 -46.65
C LYS A 2 -9.53 -56.91 -45.23
N LEU A 3 -8.76 -55.87 -44.90
CA LEU A 3 -8.35 -55.34 -43.61
C LEU A 3 -9.55 -55.16 -42.64
N ARG A 4 -9.39 -55.47 -41.35
CA ARG A 4 -10.31 -55.03 -40.29
C ARG A 4 -9.54 -54.45 -39.12
N SER A 5 -9.83 -53.19 -38.85
CA SER A 5 -9.10 -52.23 -38.03
C SER A 5 -9.02 -52.58 -36.54
N LEU A 6 -7.85 -52.33 -35.97
CA LEU A 6 -7.64 -52.13 -34.53
C LEU A 6 -8.13 -50.73 -34.16
N PHE A 7 -9.13 -50.62 -33.28
CA PHE A 7 -9.48 -49.35 -32.65
C PHE A 7 -8.62 -49.14 -31.40
N PHE A 8 -7.71 -48.17 -31.48
CA PHE A 8 -7.06 -47.55 -30.33
C PHE A 8 -8.10 -46.72 -29.56
N ALA A 9 -8.30 -47.01 -28.28
CA ALA A 9 -8.96 -46.08 -27.35
C ALA A 9 -7.92 -45.61 -26.33
N GLY A 10 -7.17 -44.57 -26.70
CA GLY A 10 -6.29 -43.85 -25.78
C GLY A 10 -7.14 -42.94 -24.90
N VAL A 11 -7.26 -43.28 -23.61
CA VAL A 11 -7.85 -42.39 -22.60
C VAL A 11 -6.79 -41.35 -22.25
N VAL A 12 -6.91 -40.14 -22.79
CA VAL A 12 -6.13 -38.98 -22.35
C VAL A 12 -6.79 -38.45 -21.08
N PHE A 13 -6.20 -38.76 -19.93
CA PHE A 13 -6.49 -38.07 -18.67
C PHE A 13 -5.89 -36.65 -18.76
N VAL A 14 -6.70 -35.67 -19.14
CA VAL A 14 -6.33 -34.26 -18.99
C VAL A 14 -6.42 -33.93 -17.50
N ALA A 15 -5.29 -33.96 -16.81
CA ALA A 15 -5.17 -33.40 -15.47
C ALA A 15 -5.34 -31.88 -15.56
N LEU A 16 -6.55 -31.38 -15.27
CA LEU A 16 -6.78 -29.96 -15.06
C LEU A 16 -5.98 -29.53 -13.81
N PRO A 17 -5.04 -28.56 -13.91
CA PRO A 17 -4.48 -27.97 -12.72
C PRO A 17 -5.63 -27.27 -11.99
N LEU A 18 -5.93 -27.73 -10.78
CA LEU A 18 -6.71 -26.96 -9.81
C LEU A 18 -5.92 -25.68 -9.52
N ALA A 19 -6.14 -24.65 -10.33
CA ALA A 19 -5.72 -23.31 -10.00
C ALA A 19 -6.50 -22.96 -8.74
N SER A 20 -5.82 -22.92 -7.60
CA SER A 20 -6.36 -22.36 -6.35
C SER A 20 -6.69 -20.89 -6.60
N SER A 21 -7.89 -20.62 -7.11
CA SER A 21 -8.47 -19.30 -7.10
C SER A 21 -8.63 -18.95 -5.63
N PHE A 22 -7.78 -18.04 -5.12
CA PHE A 22 -8.04 -17.38 -3.87
C PHE A 22 -9.34 -16.59 -4.05
N ALA A 23 -10.47 -17.23 -3.74
CA ALA A 23 -11.74 -16.55 -3.61
C ALA A 23 -11.55 -15.57 -2.44
N ALA A 24 -11.28 -14.31 -2.76
CA ALA A 24 -11.49 -13.24 -1.82
C ALA A 24 -12.97 -13.33 -1.45
N VAL A 25 -13.27 -13.79 -0.23
CA VAL A 25 -14.60 -13.62 0.36
C VAL A 25 -14.79 -12.12 0.47
N GLY A 26 -15.31 -11.54 -0.60
CA GLY A 26 -15.53 -10.11 -0.75
C GLY A 26 -16.69 -9.75 0.14
N VAL A 27 -16.39 -9.30 1.35
CA VAL A 27 -17.39 -8.64 2.19
C VAL A 27 -17.92 -7.46 1.37
N SER A 28 -19.20 -7.49 1.03
CA SER A 28 -19.88 -6.52 0.16
C SER A 28 -20.86 -5.72 1.00
N ILE A 29 -20.56 -4.45 1.25
CA ILE A 29 -21.26 -3.60 2.23
C ILE A 29 -21.80 -2.34 1.56
N ASN A 30 -23.03 -1.92 1.87
CA ASN A 30 -23.64 -0.72 1.28
C ASN A 30 -23.30 0.60 2.02
N ILE A 31 -22.59 0.50 3.14
CA ILE A 31 -22.17 1.64 3.98
C ILE A 31 -20.68 1.86 3.75
N ALA A 32 -20.27 3.10 3.51
CA ALA A 32 -18.86 3.45 3.31
C ALA A 32 -18.03 3.21 4.57
N PRO A 33 -16.75 2.77 4.44
CA PRO A 33 -15.85 2.74 5.58
C PRO A 33 -15.63 4.17 6.11
N PRO A 34 -15.49 4.34 7.44
CA PRO A 34 -15.17 5.64 8.02
C PRO A 34 -13.83 6.17 7.47
N VAL A 35 -13.61 7.47 7.61
CA VAL A 35 -12.30 8.07 7.27
C VAL A 35 -11.17 7.41 8.09
N LEU A 36 -9.96 7.35 7.52
CA LEU A 36 -8.81 6.78 8.19
C LEU A 36 -8.46 7.57 9.46
N PRO A 37 -8.32 6.94 10.64
CA PRO A 37 -7.86 7.59 11.87
C PRO A 37 -6.46 8.22 11.75
N VAL A 38 -6.18 9.31 12.48
CA VAL A 38 -4.82 9.86 12.59
C VAL A 38 -4.11 9.09 13.68
N VAL A 39 -3.18 8.23 13.29
CA VAL A 39 -2.42 7.41 14.23
C VAL A 39 -0.94 7.74 14.10
N GLU A 40 -0.28 7.88 15.25
CA GLU A 40 1.17 8.00 15.27
C GLU A 40 1.81 6.62 15.02
N GLN A 41 2.64 6.51 13.98
CA GLN A 41 3.47 5.33 13.77
C GLN A 41 4.47 5.21 14.92
N PRO A 42 4.47 4.10 15.69
CA PRO A 42 5.48 3.87 16.73
C PRO A 42 6.86 3.62 16.09
N PRO A 43 7.96 3.78 16.83
CA PRO A 43 9.29 3.41 16.35
C PRO A 43 9.34 1.94 15.92
N ALA A 44 10.09 1.63 14.85
CA ALA A 44 10.33 0.25 14.48
C ALA A 44 11.08 -0.51 15.60
N PRO A 45 10.69 -1.76 15.90
CA PRO A 45 11.26 -2.51 17.02
C PRO A 45 12.67 -3.06 16.73
N ALA A 46 12.98 -3.35 15.47
CA ALA A 46 14.28 -3.87 15.03
C ALA A 46 14.47 -3.65 13.51
N PRO A 47 15.71 -3.74 12.98
CA PRO A 47 15.96 -3.74 11.54
C PRO A 47 15.21 -4.87 10.82
N GLY A 48 14.86 -4.65 9.56
CA GLY A 48 14.16 -5.61 8.70
C GLY A 48 12.64 -5.64 8.84
N TYR A 49 12.06 -4.99 9.86
CA TYR A 49 10.62 -4.82 9.97
C TYR A 49 10.09 -3.80 8.96
N ILE A 50 8.92 -4.09 8.37
CA ILE A 50 8.23 -3.21 7.41
C ILE A 50 6.93 -2.71 8.03
N TRP A 51 6.64 -1.43 7.82
CA TRP A 51 5.40 -0.85 8.32
C TRP A 51 4.21 -1.43 7.55
N THR A 52 3.24 -1.94 8.30
CA THR A 52 1.93 -2.33 7.77
C THR A 52 0.90 -1.35 8.32
N PRO A 53 0.25 -0.53 7.47
CA PRO A 53 -0.64 0.52 7.97
C PRO A 53 -1.91 -0.08 8.54
N GLY A 54 -2.60 0.71 9.37
CA GLY A 54 -3.91 0.34 9.87
C GLY A 54 -4.97 0.43 8.78
N TYR A 55 -6.05 -0.34 8.93
CA TYR A 55 -7.15 -0.38 7.97
C TYR A 55 -8.47 -0.70 8.69
N TRP A 56 -9.59 -0.33 8.05
CA TRP A 56 -10.91 -0.76 8.50
C TRP A 56 -11.16 -2.21 8.07
N GLY A 57 -11.35 -3.11 9.04
CA GLY A 57 -11.94 -4.42 8.81
C GLY A 57 -13.47 -4.37 8.93
N TRP A 58 -14.14 -5.45 8.57
CA TRP A 58 -15.59 -5.60 8.75
C TRP A 58 -15.92 -6.92 9.45
N ALA A 59 -16.84 -6.88 10.39
CA ALA A 59 -17.42 -8.02 11.10
C ALA A 59 -18.93 -7.82 11.25
N THR A 60 -19.63 -8.77 11.87
CA THR A 60 -21.09 -8.69 12.10
C THR A 60 -21.54 -7.38 12.76
N GLY A 61 -20.71 -6.80 13.63
CA GLY A 61 -20.99 -5.52 14.31
C GLY A 61 -20.68 -4.25 13.51
N GLY A 62 -20.22 -4.37 12.26
CA GLY A 62 -19.83 -3.27 11.38
C GLY A 62 -18.31 -3.12 11.22
N TYR A 63 -17.89 -1.90 10.89
CA TYR A 63 -16.47 -1.56 10.73
C TYR A 63 -15.73 -1.59 12.07
N TYR A 64 -14.54 -2.16 12.07
CA TYR A 64 -13.59 -2.08 13.19
C TYR A 64 -12.20 -1.69 12.69
N TRP A 65 -11.46 -0.92 13.49
CA TRP A 65 -10.13 -0.48 13.12
C TRP A 65 -9.10 -1.54 13.49
N VAL A 66 -8.29 -1.98 12.54
CA VAL A 66 -7.09 -2.78 12.80
C VAL A 66 -5.91 -1.82 12.89
N PRO A 67 -5.30 -1.60 14.07
CA PRO A 67 -4.20 -0.65 14.17
C PRO A 67 -2.95 -1.11 13.43
N GLY A 68 -2.26 -0.17 12.78
CA GLY A 68 -1.01 -0.43 12.07
C GLY A 68 0.09 -0.99 12.98
N VAL A 69 1.00 -1.76 12.40
CA VAL A 69 2.07 -2.44 13.13
C VAL A 69 3.29 -2.69 12.25
N TRP A 70 4.46 -2.73 12.88
CA TRP A 70 5.69 -3.21 12.25
C TRP A 70 5.67 -4.73 12.17
N VAL A 71 5.86 -5.28 10.96
CA VAL A 71 5.86 -6.73 10.73
C VAL A 71 7.17 -7.14 10.05
N ALA A 72 7.78 -8.20 10.56
CA ALA A 72 8.88 -8.86 9.86
C ALA A 72 8.32 -9.52 8.60
N PRO A 73 8.82 -9.17 7.39
CA PRO A 73 8.32 -9.77 6.17
C PRO A 73 8.56 -11.28 6.20
N PRO A 74 7.65 -12.10 5.63
CA PRO A 74 7.80 -13.55 5.68
C PRO A 74 9.04 -14.05 4.92
N ARG A 75 9.59 -13.23 4.01
CA ARG A 75 10.87 -13.45 3.32
C ARG A 75 11.50 -12.10 2.96
N VAL A 76 12.84 -12.07 2.87
CA VAL A 76 13.61 -10.94 2.32
C VAL A 76 13.11 -10.58 0.92
N GLY A 77 13.15 -9.30 0.58
CA GLY A 77 12.74 -8.78 -0.73
C GLY A 77 11.23 -8.59 -0.90
N LEU A 78 10.42 -8.98 0.10
CA LEU A 78 8.99 -8.73 0.07
C LEU A 78 8.64 -7.37 0.67
N LEU A 79 7.64 -6.74 0.09
CA LEU A 79 6.97 -5.52 0.54
C LEU A 79 5.50 -5.83 0.81
N TRP A 80 4.86 -5.00 1.61
CA TRP A 80 3.46 -5.15 1.97
C TRP A 80 2.58 -4.29 1.05
N THR A 81 1.52 -4.90 0.50
CA THR A 81 0.42 -4.20 -0.15
C THR A 81 -0.73 -4.08 0.86
N PRO A 82 -1.13 -2.86 1.27
CA PRO A 82 -2.22 -2.65 2.22
C PRO A 82 -3.54 -3.30 1.79
N ALA A 83 -4.31 -3.72 2.78
CA ALA A 83 -5.72 -4.05 2.56
C ALA A 83 -6.51 -2.77 2.29
N TRP A 84 -7.52 -2.83 1.43
CA TRP A 84 -8.27 -1.63 1.02
C TRP A 84 -9.74 -1.96 0.69
N TRP A 85 -10.58 -0.93 0.68
CA TRP A 85 -11.98 -1.03 0.26
C TRP A 85 -12.17 -0.41 -1.12
N GLY A 86 -12.77 -1.15 -2.04
CA GLY A 86 -13.12 -0.68 -3.37
C GLY A 86 -14.62 -0.68 -3.60
N TRP A 87 -15.15 0.38 -4.18
CA TRP A 87 -16.54 0.41 -4.62
C TRP A 87 -16.71 -0.35 -5.93
N ARG A 88 -17.66 -1.29 -5.97
CA ARG A 88 -18.02 -2.03 -7.17
C ARG A 88 -19.52 -2.33 -7.14
N ASN A 89 -20.25 -1.93 -8.18
CA ASN A 89 -21.66 -2.29 -8.38
C ASN A 89 -22.57 -2.04 -7.17
N GLY A 90 -22.46 -0.88 -6.51
CA GLY A 90 -23.33 -0.52 -5.39
C GLY A 90 -22.84 -0.97 -4.01
N VAL A 91 -21.75 -1.74 -3.94
CA VAL A 91 -21.18 -2.26 -2.69
C VAL A 91 -19.71 -1.88 -2.54
N TYR A 92 -19.27 -1.74 -1.30
CA TYR A 92 -17.86 -1.69 -0.91
C TYR A 92 -17.35 -3.11 -0.72
N VAL A 93 -16.30 -3.46 -1.46
CA VAL A 93 -15.64 -4.76 -1.47
C VAL A 93 -14.30 -4.65 -0.75
N PHE A 94 -14.06 -5.56 0.20
CA PHE A 94 -12.78 -5.63 0.90
C PHE A 94 -11.74 -6.42 0.09
N HIS A 95 -10.61 -5.78 -0.20
CA HIS A 95 -9.43 -6.40 -0.78
C HIS A 95 -8.40 -6.66 0.33
N ARG A 96 -8.12 -7.95 0.58
CA ARG A 96 -7.13 -8.36 1.59
C ARG A 96 -5.71 -7.95 1.15
N GLY A 97 -4.94 -7.42 2.10
CA GLY A 97 -3.53 -7.11 1.89
C GLY A 97 -2.66 -8.35 1.73
N TYR A 98 -1.48 -8.19 1.14
CA TYR A 98 -0.58 -9.30 0.84
C TYR A 98 0.88 -8.86 0.76
N TRP A 99 1.79 -9.81 0.93
CA TRP A 99 3.22 -9.64 0.69
C TRP A 99 3.57 -10.00 -0.76
N GLY A 100 4.41 -9.20 -1.40
CA GLY A 100 4.89 -9.43 -2.77
C GLY A 100 6.24 -8.77 -3.02
N PRO A 101 6.95 -9.09 -4.12
CA PRO A 101 8.23 -8.47 -4.45
C PRO A 101 8.11 -6.96 -4.76
N THR A 102 6.90 -6.53 -5.11
CA THR A 102 6.54 -5.13 -5.37
C THR A 102 5.21 -4.83 -4.70
N VAL A 103 5.00 -3.58 -4.30
CA VAL A 103 3.71 -3.12 -3.77
C VAL A 103 2.71 -3.01 -4.93
N GLY A 104 1.58 -3.72 -4.83
CA GLY A 104 0.50 -3.65 -5.80
C GLY A 104 -0.46 -2.50 -5.55
N PHE A 105 -1.61 -2.53 -6.23
CA PHE A 105 -2.63 -1.51 -6.05
C PHE A 105 -3.35 -1.68 -4.71
N TYR A 106 -3.48 -0.58 -3.97
CA TYR A 106 -4.19 -0.52 -2.70
C TYR A 106 -5.27 0.58 -2.69
N GLY A 107 -5.95 0.76 -3.82
CA GLY A 107 -7.05 1.72 -3.96
C GLY A 107 -6.62 3.18 -4.14
N GLY A 108 -5.32 3.49 -4.26
CA GLY A 108 -4.85 4.87 -4.27
C GLY A 108 -4.96 5.58 -2.91
N ILE A 109 -5.27 4.83 -1.85
CA ILE A 109 -5.59 5.38 -0.53
C ILE A 109 -4.31 5.82 0.18
N ASN A 110 -4.30 7.04 0.73
CA ASN A 110 -3.22 7.49 1.58
C ASN A 110 -3.35 6.93 3.00
N TYR A 111 -2.60 5.87 3.30
CA TYR A 111 -2.47 5.27 4.62
C TYR A 111 -1.38 5.92 5.50
N GLY A 112 -0.62 6.86 4.95
CA GLY A 112 0.49 7.53 5.62
C GLY A 112 1.76 6.68 5.71
N TYR A 113 2.82 7.29 6.27
CA TYR A 113 4.11 6.63 6.54
C TYR A 113 4.71 5.87 5.35
N GLY A 114 4.58 6.49 4.16
CA GLY A 114 5.12 5.97 2.91
C GLY A 114 4.12 5.24 2.04
N TYR A 115 2.89 4.98 2.51
CA TYR A 115 1.79 4.51 1.66
C TYR A 115 0.87 5.68 1.31
N TRP A 116 1.26 6.48 0.33
CA TRP A 116 0.53 7.71 -0.02
C TRP A 116 -0.47 7.55 -1.17
N GLY A 117 -0.70 6.31 -1.61
CA GLY A 117 -1.62 5.96 -2.69
C GLY A 117 -0.92 5.24 -3.84
N ASN A 118 0.40 5.35 -3.93
CA ASN A 118 1.21 4.63 -4.90
C ASN A 118 2.48 4.05 -4.24
N GLY A 119 2.77 2.78 -4.49
CA GLY A 119 3.98 2.13 -4.00
C GLY A 119 4.18 2.19 -2.48
N TYR A 120 5.44 2.19 -2.05
CA TYR A 120 5.84 2.39 -0.67
C TYR A 120 7.15 3.16 -0.57
N TRP A 121 7.15 4.23 0.22
CA TRP A 121 8.24 5.20 0.33
C TRP A 121 8.91 5.26 1.71
N GLY A 122 8.46 4.43 2.65
CA GLY A 122 9.04 4.38 4.00
C GLY A 122 10.40 3.67 4.06
N GLY A 123 10.79 2.98 2.99
CA GLY A 123 12.06 2.26 2.90
C GLY A 123 12.15 1.45 1.61
N ARG A 124 13.28 0.79 1.41
CA ARG A 124 13.53 -0.07 0.25
C ARG A 124 14.53 -1.17 0.56
N TRP A 125 14.47 -2.27 -0.18
CA TRP A 125 15.50 -3.29 -0.16
C TRP A 125 16.73 -2.83 -0.94
N GLU A 126 17.92 -2.97 -0.34
CA GLU A 126 19.22 -2.90 -1.00
C GLU A 126 19.94 -4.23 -0.74
N GLY A 127 19.93 -5.11 -1.76
CA GLY A 127 20.26 -6.52 -1.56
C GLY A 127 19.34 -7.16 -0.52
N ASN A 128 19.92 -7.77 0.50
CA ASN A 128 19.20 -8.41 1.60
C ASN A 128 18.94 -7.49 2.80
N VAL A 129 19.30 -6.21 2.72
CA VAL A 129 19.14 -5.24 3.81
C VAL A 129 17.99 -4.29 3.47
N PHE A 130 16.97 -4.25 4.32
CA PHE A 130 15.91 -3.26 4.20
C PHE A 130 16.37 -1.93 4.79
N ARG A 131 16.54 -0.90 3.96
CA ARG A 131 16.92 0.43 4.41
C ARG A 131 15.71 1.32 4.64
N TYR A 132 15.75 2.14 5.68
CA TYR A 132 14.65 2.99 6.11
C TYR A 132 14.84 4.43 5.64
N ASN A 133 13.79 5.02 5.06
CA ASN A 133 13.77 6.45 4.73
C ASN A 133 13.31 7.25 5.95
N THR A 134 14.23 7.87 6.69
CA THR A 134 13.91 8.62 7.92
C THR A 134 13.18 9.93 7.65
N ALA A 135 13.05 10.37 6.40
CA ALA A 135 12.15 11.45 6.02
C ALA A 135 10.65 11.04 6.07
N VAL A 136 10.37 9.74 6.09
CA VAL A 136 9.01 9.19 5.91
C VAL A 136 8.58 8.33 7.10
N THR A 137 9.48 7.49 7.61
CA THR A 137 9.16 6.50 8.63
C THR A 137 9.89 6.79 9.94
N ARG A 138 9.22 6.54 11.06
CA ARG A 138 9.80 6.68 12.41
C ARG A 138 10.59 5.44 12.77
N VAL A 139 11.91 5.55 12.79
CA VAL A 139 12.83 4.52 13.29
C VAL A 139 13.74 5.10 14.36
N ASN A 140 14.09 4.27 15.36
CA ASN A 140 15.09 4.64 16.35
C ASN A 140 16.49 4.45 15.73
N THR A 141 17.15 5.55 15.35
CA THR A 141 18.46 5.53 14.68
C THR A 141 19.61 5.08 15.58
N THR A 142 19.40 5.02 16.89
CA THR A 142 20.35 4.45 17.86
C THR A 142 20.42 2.93 17.76
N VAL A 143 19.35 2.29 17.27
CA VAL A 143 19.26 0.81 17.11
C VAL A 143 19.29 0.39 15.64
N ILE A 144 18.76 1.24 14.75
CA ILE A 144 18.60 0.96 13.32
C ILE A 144 19.52 1.90 12.55
N HIS A 145 20.64 1.36 12.04
CA HIS A 145 21.66 2.15 11.34
C HIS A 145 21.55 2.08 9.81
N ASN A 146 20.80 1.13 9.27
CA ASN A 146 20.52 0.99 7.84
C ASN A 146 19.45 2.01 7.39
N THR A 147 19.79 3.29 7.47
CA THR A 147 18.88 4.40 7.15
C THR A 147 19.40 5.21 5.96
N PHE A 148 18.51 6.01 5.38
CA PHE A 148 18.82 7.07 4.41
C PHE A 148 17.78 8.17 4.53
N VAL A 149 18.03 9.31 3.88
CA VAL A 149 17.09 10.42 3.80
C VAL A 149 16.81 10.69 2.32
N ASP A 150 15.55 10.54 1.92
CA ASP A 150 15.05 11.02 0.64
C ASP A 150 13.78 11.83 0.90
N ARG A 151 13.88 13.16 0.73
CA ARG A 151 12.78 14.10 0.96
C ARG A 151 11.97 14.39 -0.30
N THR A 152 12.44 13.97 -1.47
CA THR A 152 11.78 14.25 -2.75
C THR A 152 10.39 13.61 -2.80
N VAL A 153 10.23 12.50 -2.08
CA VAL A 153 8.99 11.71 -2.01
C VAL A 153 7.94 12.34 -1.10
N VAL A 154 8.35 13.16 -0.12
CA VAL A 154 7.46 13.71 0.92
C VAL A 154 6.51 14.77 0.36
N ASN A 155 6.94 15.55 -0.64
CA ASN A 155 6.14 16.64 -1.19
C ASN A 155 5.26 16.22 -2.37
N ASN A 156 5.64 15.17 -3.11
CA ASN A 156 4.99 14.82 -4.38
C ASN A 156 3.77 13.90 -4.24
N GLU A 157 3.57 13.24 -3.09
CA GLU A 157 2.48 12.26 -2.93
C GLU A 157 1.52 12.53 -1.77
N MET A 158 1.65 13.65 -1.03
CA MET A 158 0.71 13.98 0.06
C MET A 158 -0.68 14.40 -0.46
N ASN A 159 -1.48 13.44 -0.92
CA ASN A 159 -2.92 13.61 -0.97
C ASN A 159 -3.45 13.65 0.48
N ARG A 160 -3.85 14.83 0.97
CA ARG A 160 -4.30 15.03 2.36
C ARG A 160 -5.66 14.40 2.67
N THR A 161 -6.34 13.79 1.70
CA THR A 161 -7.62 13.15 1.96
C THR A 161 -7.43 11.92 2.84
N ARG A 162 -8.24 11.82 3.90
CA ARG A 162 -8.26 10.66 4.81
C ARG A 162 -9.30 9.63 4.40
N THR A 163 -9.60 9.58 3.11
CA THR A 163 -10.58 8.66 2.55
C THR A 163 -10.09 7.22 2.71
N ALA A 164 -10.93 6.31 3.19
CA ALA A 164 -10.56 4.92 3.43
C ALA A 164 -10.96 3.93 2.33
N PHE A 165 -11.44 4.43 1.19
CA PHE A 165 -11.91 3.61 0.08
C PHE A 165 -11.66 4.27 -1.27
N ASN A 166 -11.59 3.43 -2.30
CA ASN A 166 -11.58 3.81 -3.70
C ASN A 166 -13.01 3.73 -4.27
N GLY A 167 -13.44 4.72 -5.05
CA GLY A 167 -14.77 4.73 -5.67
C GLY A 167 -15.48 6.10 -5.67
N PRO A 168 -16.79 6.12 -5.98
CA PRO A 168 -17.62 7.33 -5.90
C PRO A 168 -17.56 7.95 -4.50
N ASN A 169 -17.34 9.27 -4.43
CA ASN A 169 -17.11 10.01 -3.18
C ASN A 169 -15.87 9.56 -2.38
N GLY A 170 -15.04 8.69 -2.95
CA GLY A 170 -13.78 8.24 -2.39
C GLY A 170 -12.58 8.65 -3.25
N VAL A 171 -11.50 7.87 -3.14
CA VAL A 171 -10.33 8.02 -4.00
C VAL A 171 -10.69 7.55 -5.41
N LYS A 172 -10.36 8.35 -6.42
CA LYS A 172 -10.55 8.02 -7.83
C LYS A 172 -9.20 7.67 -8.46
N ALA A 173 -8.66 6.52 -8.08
CA ALA A 173 -7.40 6.01 -8.60
C ALA A 173 -7.62 4.70 -9.35
N GLU A 174 -6.84 4.50 -10.41
CA GLU A 174 -6.83 3.27 -11.19
C GLU A 174 -5.47 2.57 -11.06
N PRO A 175 -5.43 1.23 -11.05
CA PRO A 175 -4.18 0.49 -10.96
C PRO A 175 -3.33 0.69 -12.23
N THR A 176 -2.03 0.99 -12.02
CA THR A 176 -1.05 1.02 -13.12
C THR A 176 -0.79 -0.38 -13.68
N ALA A 177 -0.19 -0.48 -14.86
CA ALA A 177 0.18 -1.77 -15.44
C ALA A 177 1.09 -2.60 -14.51
N GLN A 178 2.04 -1.93 -13.83
CA GLN A 178 2.93 -2.57 -12.87
C GLN A 178 2.16 -3.08 -11.64
N GLN A 179 1.20 -2.31 -11.13
CA GLN A 179 0.39 -2.73 -9.99
C GLN A 179 -0.56 -3.89 -10.34
N LYS A 180 -1.12 -3.90 -11.56
CA LYS A 180 -1.89 -5.05 -12.08
C LYS A 180 -0.99 -6.30 -12.18
N ALA A 181 0.24 -6.14 -12.65
CA ALA A 181 1.20 -7.25 -12.71
C ALA A 181 1.55 -7.77 -11.30
N ALA A 182 1.72 -6.87 -10.32
CA ALA A 182 1.94 -7.26 -8.92
C ALA A 182 0.75 -8.02 -8.32
N GLU A 183 -0.48 -7.60 -8.62
CA GLU A 183 -1.70 -8.25 -8.16
C GLU A 183 -1.89 -9.64 -8.76
N ASN A 184 -1.48 -9.84 -10.01
CA ASN A 184 -1.53 -11.13 -10.71
C ASN A 184 -0.32 -12.02 -10.42
N GLY A 185 0.75 -11.47 -9.82
CA GLY A 185 1.98 -12.17 -9.51
C GLY A 185 1.87 -13.07 -8.27
N LYS A 186 3.02 -13.63 -7.85
CA LYS A 186 3.10 -14.46 -6.65
C LYS A 186 2.88 -13.60 -5.39
N LYS A 187 1.75 -13.85 -4.72
CA LYS A 187 1.37 -13.20 -3.45
C LYS A 187 1.55 -14.16 -2.29
N ILE A 188 1.99 -13.64 -1.15
CA ILE A 188 1.95 -14.35 0.13
C ILE A 188 0.89 -13.67 1.00
N PRO A 189 -0.04 -14.44 1.61
CA PRO A 189 -1.07 -13.88 2.47
C PRO A 189 -0.48 -13.18 3.71
N PRO A 190 -1.30 -12.43 4.47
CA PRO A 190 -0.88 -11.91 5.76
C PRO A 190 -0.34 -13.03 6.67
N THR A 191 0.65 -12.71 7.50
CA THR A 191 1.23 -13.68 8.44
C THR A 191 0.20 -14.08 9.52
N SER A 192 0.44 -15.19 10.23
CA SER A 192 -0.40 -15.59 11.36
C SER A 192 -0.52 -14.50 12.42
N GLN A 193 0.55 -13.74 12.68
CA GLN A 193 0.53 -12.60 13.59
C GLN A 193 -0.39 -11.47 13.08
N GLN A 194 -0.39 -11.17 11.78
CA GLN A 194 -1.29 -10.16 11.20
C GLN A 194 -2.76 -10.61 11.28
N LEU A 195 -3.03 -11.90 11.05
CA LEU A 195 -4.37 -12.47 11.16
C LEU A 195 -4.88 -12.50 12.61
N ALA A 196 -4.05 -12.92 13.57
CA ALA A 196 -4.39 -12.92 14.99
C ALA A 196 -4.67 -11.50 15.50
N ARG A 197 -3.90 -10.51 15.04
CA ARG A 197 -4.13 -9.10 15.33
C ARG A 197 -5.46 -8.60 14.77
N GLN A 198 -5.80 -8.97 13.53
CA GLN A 198 -7.10 -8.62 12.94
C GLN A 198 -8.26 -9.23 13.76
N ASP A 199 -8.14 -10.50 14.14
CA ASP A 199 -9.12 -11.18 14.99
C ASP A 199 -9.28 -10.50 16.35
N ALA A 200 -8.17 -10.18 17.02
CA ALA A 200 -8.19 -9.44 18.29
C ALA A 200 -8.85 -8.05 18.13
N ALA A 201 -8.52 -7.31 17.07
CA ALA A 201 -9.11 -6.00 16.79
C ALA A 201 -10.62 -6.08 16.55
N SER A 202 -11.10 -7.16 15.90
CA SER A 202 -12.52 -7.38 15.65
C SER A 202 -13.33 -7.61 16.93
N LYS A 203 -12.67 -7.98 18.04
CA LYS A 203 -13.28 -8.29 19.33
C LYS A 203 -13.13 -7.15 20.34
N ASP A 204 -12.31 -6.13 20.06
CA ASP A 204 -12.11 -4.99 20.95
C ASP A 204 -13.19 -3.92 20.74
N PRO A 205 -14.06 -3.66 21.73
CA PRO A 205 -15.11 -2.66 21.61
C PRO A 205 -14.58 -1.25 21.33
N ASN A 206 -13.37 -0.91 21.78
CA ASN A 206 -12.79 0.42 21.59
C ASN A 206 -12.34 0.67 20.14
N LEU A 207 -12.20 -0.40 19.35
CA LEU A 207 -11.84 -0.35 17.94
C LEU A 207 -13.06 -0.42 17.01
N GLN A 208 -14.26 -0.67 17.53
CA GLN A 208 -15.50 -0.69 16.76
C GLN A 208 -15.93 0.72 16.37
N ALA A 209 -16.18 0.94 15.08
CA ALA A 209 -16.62 2.22 14.54
C ALA A 209 -17.94 2.69 15.18
N SER A 210 -18.85 1.77 15.48
CA SER A 210 -20.12 2.05 16.14
C SER A 210 -19.98 2.54 17.59
N LYS A 211 -18.82 2.32 18.22
CA LYS A 211 -18.55 2.73 19.61
C LYS A 211 -17.75 4.03 19.70
N ASN A 212 -17.01 4.36 18.63
CA ASN A 212 -16.11 5.52 18.60
C ASN A 212 -16.41 6.48 17.43
N ASN A 213 -17.57 6.34 16.78
CA ASN A 213 -17.98 7.13 15.61
C ASN A 213 -16.96 7.08 14.45
N GLY A 214 -16.30 5.93 14.27
CA GLY A 214 -15.24 5.75 13.29
C GLY A 214 -13.94 6.48 13.62
N GLN A 215 -13.75 6.89 14.88
CA GLN A 215 -12.57 7.62 15.34
C GLN A 215 -12.02 6.98 16.63
N PRO A 216 -11.37 5.80 16.53
CA PRO A 216 -10.69 5.18 17.67
C PRO A 216 -9.67 6.16 18.26
N ASN A 217 -9.69 6.32 19.59
CA ASN A 217 -8.77 7.21 20.27
C ASN A 217 -7.34 6.63 20.29
N ASN A 218 -6.33 7.51 20.37
CA ASN A 218 -4.93 7.12 20.29
C ASN A 218 -4.49 6.23 21.47
N GLU A 219 -5.07 6.40 22.66
CA GLU A 219 -4.74 5.60 23.83
C GLU A 219 -5.25 4.16 23.73
N ALA A 220 -6.44 3.95 23.16
CA ALA A 220 -6.98 2.64 22.85
C ALA A 220 -6.10 1.92 21.83
N ILE A 221 -5.66 2.64 20.79
CA ILE A 221 -4.72 2.10 19.79
C ILE A 221 -3.38 1.73 20.44
N LYS A 222 -2.80 2.60 21.28
CA LYS A 222 -1.55 2.32 22.01
C LYS A 222 -1.71 1.12 22.93
N SER A 223 -2.82 1.05 23.69
CA SER A 223 -3.14 -0.05 24.59
C SER A 223 -3.26 -1.38 23.84
N PHE A 224 -4.00 -1.39 22.74
CA PHE A 224 -4.11 -2.55 21.85
C PHE A 224 -2.74 -2.99 21.33
N ASN A 225 -1.92 -2.04 20.87
CA ASN A 225 -0.57 -2.33 20.36
C ASN A 225 0.34 -2.94 21.42
N LYS A 226 0.24 -2.47 22.66
CA LYS A 226 0.98 -2.99 23.80
C LYS A 226 0.54 -4.42 24.14
N GLY A 227 -0.76 -4.68 24.19
CA GLY A 227 -1.32 -6.00 24.51
C GLY A 227 -1.06 -7.07 23.44
N GLN A 228 -1.02 -6.69 22.16
CA GLN A 228 -0.84 -7.61 21.04
C GLN A 228 0.64 -7.82 20.61
N GLY A 229 1.59 -7.25 21.35
CA GLY A 229 3.02 -7.32 21.02
C GLY A 229 3.34 -6.58 19.72
N ALA A 230 3.59 -5.26 19.83
CA ALA A 230 4.06 -4.46 18.69
C ALA A 230 5.38 -5.02 18.13
N GLY A 231 5.29 -5.78 17.04
CA GLY A 231 6.43 -6.28 16.27
C GLY A 231 7.42 -7.17 17.04
N GLN A 232 6.94 -8.05 17.93
CA GLN A 232 7.78 -9.02 18.66
C GLN A 232 7.79 -10.43 18.03
N GLY A 233 7.88 -10.52 16.70
CA GLY A 233 7.98 -11.82 16.03
C GLY A 233 9.41 -12.38 16.10
N LYS A 234 9.58 -13.65 16.48
CA LYS A 234 10.90 -14.35 16.44
C LYS A 234 11.58 -14.24 15.07
N ALA A 235 10.80 -14.29 13.98
CA ALA A 235 11.29 -14.19 12.59
C ALA A 235 12.04 -12.89 12.27
N GLY A 236 11.69 -11.76 12.91
CA GLY A 236 12.39 -10.49 12.68
C GLY A 236 13.77 -10.43 13.31
N ARG A 237 14.02 -11.20 14.37
CA ARG A 237 15.34 -11.29 15.03
C ARG A 237 16.35 -12.05 14.15
N GLU A 238 15.90 -13.10 13.47
CA GLU A 238 16.74 -13.92 12.58
C GLU A 238 17.04 -13.21 11.25
N LEU A 239 16.06 -12.52 10.66
CA LEU A 239 16.26 -11.69 9.47
C LEU A 239 17.12 -10.44 9.75
N GLY A 240 16.97 -9.83 10.93
CA GLY A 240 17.78 -8.70 11.37
C GLY A 240 19.24 -9.07 11.66
N ALA A 241 19.50 -10.29 12.18
CA ALA A 241 20.84 -10.80 12.43
C ALA A 241 21.61 -11.12 11.13
N ALA A 242 20.94 -11.72 10.13
CA ALA A 242 21.56 -12.04 8.84
C ALA A 242 21.96 -10.79 8.03
N GLY A 243 21.19 -9.70 8.14
CA GLY A 243 21.51 -8.42 7.48
C GLY A 243 22.68 -7.65 8.09
N GLY A 244 23.02 -7.91 9.36
CA GLY A 244 24.16 -7.28 10.04
C GLY A 244 25.52 -7.85 9.64
N ALA A 245 25.56 -9.09 9.13
CA ALA A 245 26.80 -9.80 8.81
C ALA A 245 27.24 -9.71 7.33
N ALA A 246 26.35 -9.31 6.41
CA ALA A 246 26.57 -9.40 4.96
C ALA A 246 27.10 -8.10 4.30
N GLY A 247 27.74 -7.20 5.07
CA GLY A 247 28.24 -5.91 4.59
C GLY A 247 29.49 -5.93 3.70
N ALA A 248 29.84 -7.06 3.09
CA ALA A 248 30.99 -7.17 2.19
C ALA A 248 30.61 -7.95 0.92
N GLY A 249 30.36 -7.21 -0.16
CA GLY A 249 30.41 -7.72 -1.53
C GLY A 249 29.07 -7.93 -2.23
N VAL A 250 29.03 -7.43 -3.47
CA VAL A 250 28.23 -7.88 -4.63
C VAL A 250 26.98 -7.05 -4.98
N GLU A 251 26.81 -6.92 -6.30
CA GLU A 251 26.26 -5.81 -7.07
C GLU A 251 24.73 -5.83 -7.28
N LYS A 252 24.20 -4.60 -7.40
CA LYS A 252 23.03 -4.13 -8.17
C LYS A 252 21.99 -5.17 -8.63
N ALA A 253 20.90 -5.25 -7.87
CA ALA A 253 19.55 -5.23 -8.42
C ALA A 253 18.73 -4.16 -7.67
N ALA A 254 18.61 -2.98 -8.27
CA ALA A 254 17.81 -1.89 -7.71
C ALA A 254 16.33 -2.14 -7.99
N ASN A 255 15.54 -2.42 -6.95
CA ASN A 255 14.09 -2.27 -7.02
C ASN A 255 13.79 -0.78 -7.16
N LYS A 256 13.54 -0.34 -8.40
CA LYS A 256 13.26 1.06 -8.73
C LYS A 256 11.94 1.52 -8.10
N PRO A 257 11.89 2.75 -7.55
CA PRO A 257 10.63 3.44 -7.29
C PRO A 257 9.85 3.60 -8.61
N GLY A 258 8.52 3.55 -8.53
CA GLY A 258 7.64 3.59 -9.69
C GLY A 258 7.89 4.83 -10.55
N ASN A 259 8.13 4.61 -11.85
CA ASN A 259 8.27 5.70 -12.83
C ASN A 259 6.88 6.30 -13.09
N VAL A 260 6.71 7.59 -12.82
CA VAL A 260 5.62 8.39 -13.39
C VAL A 260 6.18 9.10 -14.62
N THR A 261 5.90 8.55 -15.81
CA THR A 261 5.86 9.36 -17.02
C THR A 261 4.55 10.12 -17.03
N GLU A 262 4.66 11.45 -17.06
CA GLU A 262 3.61 12.41 -17.34
C GLU A 262 2.70 11.94 -18.48
N ARG A 263 1.39 12.04 -18.28
CA ARG A 263 0.46 12.30 -19.39
C ARG A 263 -0.84 12.94 -18.92
N ASN A 264 -0.98 14.19 -19.35
CA ASN A 264 -2.18 14.91 -19.76
C ASN A 264 -3.31 15.14 -18.74
N VAL A 265 -3.19 16.27 -18.05
CA VAL A 265 -4.34 17.16 -17.82
C VAL A 265 -4.53 18.00 -19.09
N GLN A 266 -5.53 17.68 -19.90
CA GLN A 266 -6.02 18.62 -20.91
C GLN A 266 -7.48 18.32 -21.23
N GLY A 267 -8.33 19.34 -21.03
CA GLY A 267 -9.65 19.41 -21.63
C GLY A 267 -10.82 19.64 -20.67
N ALA A 268 -10.88 20.79 -19.99
CA ALA A 268 -12.12 21.58 -19.82
C ALA A 268 -11.83 22.86 -19.04
N GLY A 269 -11.76 24.00 -19.73
CA GLY A 269 -11.54 25.29 -19.08
C GLY A 269 -11.44 26.45 -20.08
N ALA A 270 -12.62 26.92 -20.49
CA ALA A 270 -12.97 28.27 -20.95
C ALA A 270 -11.84 29.20 -21.42
N GLY A 271 -11.95 29.63 -22.68
CA GLY A 271 -11.15 30.70 -23.25
C GLY A 271 -11.42 32.05 -22.60
N LYS A 272 -10.33 32.79 -22.36
CA LYS A 272 -10.29 34.25 -22.28
C LYS A 272 -8.97 34.74 -22.85
N THR A 273 -9.07 35.26 -24.08
CA THR A 273 -8.40 36.43 -24.66
C THR A 273 -6.99 36.80 -24.20
N ALA A 274 -6.07 36.78 -25.18
CA ALA A 274 -4.79 37.50 -25.28
C ALA A 274 -4.89 38.95 -24.76
N GLY A 275 -3.85 39.61 -24.25
CA GLY A 275 -2.41 39.47 -24.45
C GLY A 275 -1.88 40.81 -24.96
N ALA A 276 -0.86 41.36 -24.28
CA ALA A 276 0.19 42.27 -24.76
C ALA A 276 0.51 43.36 -23.73
N GLY A 277 1.69 43.23 -23.09
CA GLY A 277 2.46 44.37 -22.62
C GLY A 277 3.64 44.55 -23.58
N ASN A 278 3.90 45.79 -23.99
CA ASN A 278 5.27 46.22 -24.27
C ASN A 278 5.38 47.74 -24.07
N ALA A 279 6.47 48.15 -23.42
CA ALA A 279 6.80 49.53 -23.09
C ALA A 279 7.79 50.11 -24.12
N GLY A 280 7.83 51.44 -24.23
CA GLY A 280 9.07 52.18 -24.52
C GLY A 280 9.25 52.80 -25.91
N GLU A 281 9.05 54.12 -25.95
CA GLU A 281 9.83 55.15 -26.68
C GLU A 281 10.03 55.08 -28.21
N ASN A 282 9.47 56.08 -28.92
CA ASN A 282 10.27 57.10 -29.61
C ASN A 282 9.40 58.26 -30.11
N GLY A 283 9.82 59.49 -29.85
CA GLY A 283 9.15 60.70 -30.31
C GLY A 283 9.48 61.05 -31.76
N ASN A 284 8.53 61.67 -32.47
CA ASN A 284 8.88 62.76 -33.38
C ASN A 284 7.68 63.69 -33.64
N LYS A 285 7.99 64.99 -33.68
CA LYS A 285 7.12 66.12 -34.03
C LYS A 285 6.64 66.05 -35.49
N LEU A 286 5.44 66.55 -35.80
CA LEU A 286 5.17 67.82 -36.51
C LEU A 286 3.71 67.92 -37.04
N LYS A 287 3.16 69.14 -36.91
CA LYS A 287 2.18 69.91 -37.72
C LYS A 287 1.54 69.18 -38.93
N THR A 288 0.25 69.32 -39.23
CA THR A 288 -0.49 70.52 -39.66
C THR A 288 -1.96 70.13 -39.88
N GLY A 289 -2.89 71.08 -39.70
CA GLY A 289 -4.28 70.98 -40.17
C GLY A 289 -5.28 71.43 -39.12
#